data_AF-A0A7J6BNB4-F1
#
_entry.id   AF-A0A7J6BNB4-F1
#
_cell.length_a   1.000
_cell.length_b   1.000
_cell.length_c   1.000
_cell.angle_alpha   90.00
_cell.angle_beta   90.00
_cell.angle_gamma   90.00
#
_symmetry.space_group_name_H-M   'P 1'
#
loop_
_entity.id
_entity.type
_entity.pdbx_description
1 polymer ?
#
loop_
_entity_poly.entity_id
_entity_poly.type
_entity_poly.pdbx_seq_one_letter_code
_entity_poly.pdbx_strand_id
1 'polypeptide(L)'
;MAQYKGAASEAGRAMQLMKKREREREQLEQLKQKIAEDNMVKSNIDKKFSAHYDAVEQELKSSTVGLVTLNDMKAKQEALVKEREKQLAKKEQSKELQLKLEKQKEKKRKEEQKRKIASLSFNPDEGEEEEEEEEEEETEEEICIPAKKKKLGKNPDVDTSFLPDRDREEEENRLREELRQEWERKQEKIKSEEIEITFSYWDGSGHRKTVKMKKGNTIQQFLQRALEVLRKDFSELRSAGVEHLMYIKEDLIIPHHHSFYDFIVTKARGKSGPLFNFDVHDDIRLVNDATVEKDESHAGKVVLRSWYEKNKHIFPASRWEPYDPEKKWDKYTIR
;
A
#
# COMPACT_ATOMS: atom_id res chain seq x y z
N MET A 1 -82.51 -4.20 -60.66
CA MET A 1 -82.69 -4.75 -59.30
C MET A 1 -81.86 -6.01 -59.15
N ALA A 2 -80.83 -5.99 -58.30
CA ALA A 2 -80.30 -7.16 -57.59
C ALA A 2 -79.35 -6.63 -56.49
N GLN A 3 -79.88 -6.40 -55.28
CA GLN A 3 -79.08 -6.07 -54.10
C GLN A 3 -78.48 -7.35 -53.52
N TYR A 4 -77.15 -7.40 -53.42
CA TYR A 4 -76.41 -8.47 -52.77
C TYR A 4 -76.58 -8.38 -51.24
N LYS A 5 -77.42 -9.25 -50.66
CA LYS A 5 -77.70 -9.36 -49.22
C LYS A 5 -76.86 -10.48 -48.57
N GLY A 6 -75.53 -10.34 -48.55
CA GLY A 6 -74.60 -11.38 -48.08
C GLY A 6 -73.78 -11.10 -46.81
N ALA A 7 -73.83 -9.92 -46.20
CA ALA A 7 -72.80 -9.50 -45.24
C ALA A 7 -73.02 -9.89 -43.76
N ALA A 8 -74.25 -10.24 -43.35
CA ALA A 8 -74.54 -10.40 -41.92
C ALA A 8 -74.03 -11.72 -41.30
N SER A 9 -74.01 -12.81 -42.07
CA SER A 9 -73.53 -14.12 -41.59
C SER A 9 -71.99 -14.20 -41.51
N GLU A 10 -71.30 -13.57 -42.46
CA GLU A 10 -69.83 -13.52 -42.50
C GLU A 10 -69.24 -12.64 -41.39
N ALA A 11 -69.94 -11.56 -41.00
CA ALA A 11 -69.54 -10.68 -39.90
C ALA A 11 -69.50 -11.42 -38.54
N GLY A 12 -70.47 -12.30 -38.28
CA GLY A 12 -70.50 -13.12 -37.05
C GLY A 12 -69.33 -14.10 -36.99
N ARG A 13 -69.02 -14.76 -38.11
CA ARG A 13 -67.87 -15.68 -38.22
C ARG A 13 -66.54 -14.93 -38.08
N ALA A 14 -66.41 -13.73 -38.65
CA ALA A 14 -65.23 -12.89 -38.52
C ALA A 14 -64.99 -12.45 -37.06
N MET A 15 -66.05 -12.02 -36.36
CA MET A 15 -65.97 -11.65 -34.94
C MET A 15 -65.57 -12.84 -34.06
N GLN A 16 -66.09 -14.04 -34.34
CA GLN A 16 -65.75 -15.24 -33.59
C GLN A 16 -64.29 -15.68 -33.81
N LEU A 17 -63.77 -15.51 -35.02
CA LEU A 17 -62.35 -15.74 -35.34
C LEU A 17 -61.43 -14.69 -34.70
N MET A 18 -61.84 -13.41 -34.63
CA MET A 18 -61.08 -12.38 -33.91
C MET A 18 -61.03 -12.67 -32.40
N LYS A 19 -62.18 -12.98 -31.79
CA LYS A 19 -62.27 -13.35 -30.37
C LYS A 19 -61.47 -14.62 -30.03
N LYS A 20 -61.30 -15.53 -31.00
CA LYS A 20 -60.44 -16.71 -30.86
C LYS A 20 -58.96 -16.34 -30.90
N ARG A 21 -58.55 -15.48 -31.85
CA ARG A 21 -57.16 -14.96 -31.92
C ARG A 21 -56.76 -14.15 -30.71
N GLU A 22 -57.68 -13.36 -30.15
CA GLU A 22 -57.43 -12.56 -28.95
C GLU A 22 -57.19 -13.46 -27.73
N ARG A 23 -58.05 -14.48 -27.53
CA ARG A 23 -57.83 -15.49 -26.48
C ARG A 23 -56.52 -16.27 -26.66
N GLU A 24 -56.16 -16.63 -27.89
CA GLU A 24 -54.88 -17.31 -28.17
C GLU A 24 -53.68 -16.39 -27.86
N ARG A 25 -53.79 -15.09 -28.13
CA ARG A 25 -52.74 -14.10 -27.77
C ARG A 25 -52.62 -13.92 -26.26
N GLU A 26 -53.74 -13.77 -25.55
CA GLU A 26 -53.74 -13.67 -24.09
C GLU A 26 -53.13 -14.91 -23.44
N GLN A 27 -53.46 -16.11 -23.94
CA GLN A 27 -52.87 -17.36 -23.46
C GLN A 27 -51.36 -17.43 -23.71
N LEU A 28 -50.89 -16.99 -24.88
CA LEU A 28 -49.46 -16.92 -25.20
C LEU A 28 -48.73 -15.90 -24.30
N GLU A 29 -49.35 -14.77 -24.00
CA GLU A 29 -48.77 -13.75 -23.12
C GLU A 29 -48.67 -14.25 -21.68
N GLN A 30 -49.72 -14.92 -21.17
CA GLN A 30 -49.69 -15.56 -19.85
C GLN A 30 -48.64 -16.68 -19.77
N LEU A 31 -48.50 -17.50 -20.81
CA LEU A 31 -47.45 -18.52 -20.88
C LEU A 31 -46.05 -17.90 -20.90
N LYS A 32 -45.87 -16.81 -21.64
CA LYS A 32 -44.60 -16.08 -21.69
C LYS A 32 -44.25 -15.46 -20.33
N GLN A 33 -45.22 -14.89 -19.62
CA GLN A 33 -45.03 -14.37 -18.27
C GLN A 33 -44.65 -15.49 -17.28
N LYS A 34 -45.34 -16.62 -17.30
CA LYS A 34 -44.99 -17.79 -16.47
C LYS A 34 -43.58 -18.32 -16.74
N ILE A 35 -43.18 -18.43 -18.02
CA ILE A 35 -41.82 -18.86 -18.39
C ILE A 35 -40.76 -17.86 -17.91
N ALA A 36 -41.06 -16.55 -17.95
CA ALA A 36 -40.16 -15.52 -17.45
C ALA A 36 -40.02 -15.58 -15.92
N GLU A 37 -41.12 -15.75 -15.19
CA GLU A 37 -41.11 -15.94 -13.73
C GLU A 37 -40.34 -17.20 -13.31
N ASP A 38 -40.60 -18.33 -13.96
CA ASP A 38 -39.90 -19.60 -13.68
C ASP A 38 -38.39 -19.51 -13.96
N ASN A 39 -37.97 -18.82 -15.03
CA ASN A 39 -36.55 -18.57 -15.30
C ASN A 39 -35.91 -17.62 -14.28
N MET A 40 -36.65 -16.62 -13.79
CA MET A 40 -36.16 -15.71 -12.76
C MET A 40 -36.02 -16.39 -11.39
N VAL A 41 -36.89 -17.36 -11.09
CA VAL A 41 -36.76 -18.20 -9.89
C VAL A 41 -35.59 -19.17 -10.02
N LYS A 42 -35.42 -19.83 -11.18
CA LYS A 42 -34.30 -20.78 -11.42
C LYS A 42 -32.93 -20.11 -11.37
N SER A 43 -32.78 -18.89 -11.91
CA SER A 43 -31.51 -18.14 -11.84
C SER A 43 -31.16 -17.62 -10.43
N ASN A 44 -32.10 -17.66 -9.48
CA ASN A 44 -31.86 -17.33 -8.07
C ASN A 44 -31.50 -18.56 -7.20
N ILE A 45 -31.55 -19.78 -7.75
CA ILE A 45 -31.22 -21.00 -7.02
C ILE A 45 -29.71 -21.09 -6.77
N ASP A 46 -28.87 -20.72 -7.75
CA ASP A 46 -27.41 -20.73 -7.60
C ASP A 46 -26.90 -19.79 -6.50
N LYS A 47 -27.62 -18.70 -6.22
CA LYS A 47 -27.27 -17.77 -5.12
C LYS A 47 -27.71 -18.28 -3.74
N LYS A 48 -28.79 -19.06 -3.65
CA LYS A 48 -29.31 -19.59 -2.38
C LYS A 48 -28.48 -20.75 -1.83
N PHE A 49 -27.73 -21.47 -2.67
CA PHE A 49 -26.86 -22.58 -2.26
C PHE A 49 -25.37 -22.22 -2.22
N SER A 50 -25.00 -20.96 -2.52
CA SER A 50 -23.63 -20.51 -2.34
C SER A 50 -23.28 -20.53 -0.85
N ALA A 51 -22.33 -21.40 -0.49
CA ALA A 51 -21.77 -21.63 0.83
C ALA A 51 -21.07 -20.38 1.40
N HIS A 52 -21.85 -19.33 1.68
CA HIS A 52 -21.35 -18.02 2.07
C HIS A 52 -20.76 -18.00 3.50
N TYR A 53 -20.99 -19.07 4.27
CA TYR A 53 -20.43 -19.25 5.61
C TYR A 53 -19.16 -20.12 5.61
N ASP A 54 -19.02 -21.04 4.65
CA ASP A 54 -17.99 -22.08 4.69
C ASP A 54 -16.60 -21.55 4.26
N ALA A 55 -16.52 -20.61 3.32
CA ALA A 55 -15.23 -20.09 2.85
C ALA A 55 -14.46 -19.29 3.94
N VAL A 56 -15.16 -18.41 4.66
CA VAL A 56 -14.58 -17.61 5.74
C VAL A 56 -14.20 -18.51 6.92
N GLU A 57 -15.07 -19.47 7.25
CA GLU A 57 -14.83 -20.41 8.34
C GLU A 57 -13.70 -21.38 8.02
N GLN A 58 -13.54 -21.82 6.76
CA GLN A 58 -12.42 -22.64 6.30
C GLN A 58 -11.09 -21.88 6.32
N GLU A 59 -11.07 -20.61 5.94
CA GLU A 59 -9.87 -19.75 6.00
C GLU A 59 -9.49 -19.43 7.45
N LEU A 60 -10.47 -19.19 8.32
CA LEU A 60 -10.24 -19.09 9.76
C LEU A 60 -9.71 -20.40 10.35
N LYS A 61 -10.33 -21.55 10.05
CA LYS A 61 -9.92 -22.88 10.55
C LYS A 61 -8.50 -23.23 10.09
N SER A 62 -8.17 -23.02 8.82
CA SER A 62 -6.83 -23.30 8.29
C SER A 62 -5.76 -22.36 8.85
N SER A 63 -6.07 -21.08 9.05
CA SER A 63 -5.13 -20.09 9.61
C SER A 63 -4.97 -20.16 11.14
N THR A 64 -5.85 -20.91 11.83
CA THR A 64 -5.84 -21.08 13.30
C THR A 64 -5.38 -22.47 13.76
N VAL A 65 -4.89 -23.33 12.86
CA VAL A 65 -4.27 -24.60 13.28
C VAL A 65 -2.90 -24.32 13.94
N GLY A 66 -2.80 -24.50 15.26
CA GLY A 66 -1.56 -24.35 16.03
C GLY A 66 -1.75 -23.70 17.40
N LEU A 67 -0.66 -23.42 18.11
CA LEU A 67 -0.70 -22.66 19.37
C LEU A 67 -0.86 -21.17 19.03
N VAL A 68 -2.07 -20.65 19.20
CA VAL A 68 -2.45 -19.26 18.87
C VAL A 68 -3.04 -18.59 20.10
N THR A 69 -2.69 -17.33 20.37
CA THR A 69 -3.26 -16.60 21.52
C THR A 69 -4.66 -16.09 21.20
N LEU A 70 -5.48 -15.85 22.23
CA LEU A 70 -6.84 -15.30 22.05
C LEU A 70 -6.85 -13.95 21.32
N ASN A 71 -5.79 -13.15 21.49
CA ASN A 71 -5.65 -11.86 20.81
C ASN A 71 -5.37 -12.05 19.32
N ASP A 72 -4.53 -13.02 18.96
CA ASP A 72 -4.22 -13.33 17.56
C ASP A 72 -5.46 -13.87 16.81
N MET A 73 -6.30 -14.66 17.48
CA MET A 73 -7.57 -15.12 16.90
C MET A 73 -8.55 -13.98 16.62
N LYS A 74 -8.73 -13.06 17.58
CA LYS A 74 -9.59 -11.88 17.40
C LYS A 74 -9.08 -10.98 16.27
N ALA A 75 -7.77 -10.74 16.23
CA ALA A 75 -7.14 -9.93 15.19
C ALA A 75 -7.32 -10.55 13.79
N LYS A 76 -7.15 -11.88 13.66
CA LYS A 76 -7.37 -12.59 12.39
C LYS A 76 -8.84 -12.54 11.96
N GLN A 77 -9.77 -12.71 12.90
CA GLN A 77 -11.21 -12.62 12.61
C GLN A 77 -11.61 -11.23 12.14
N GLU A 78 -11.15 -10.18 12.83
CA GLU A 78 -11.44 -8.79 12.47
C GLU A 78 -10.83 -8.41 11.11
N ALA A 79 -9.60 -8.85 10.84
CA ALA A 79 -8.93 -8.60 9.56
C ALA A 79 -9.70 -9.21 8.38
N LEU A 80 -10.18 -10.44 8.53
CA LEU A 80 -10.90 -11.15 7.48
C LEU A 80 -12.28 -10.53 7.21
N VAL A 81 -12.98 -10.11 8.28
CA VAL A 81 -14.24 -9.35 8.16
C VAL A 81 -14.01 -8.02 7.44
N LYS A 82 -12.99 -7.25 7.83
CA LYS A 82 -12.66 -5.95 7.24
C LYS A 82 -12.24 -6.06 5.77
N GLU A 83 -11.47 -7.10 5.42
CA GLU A 83 -11.11 -7.36 4.02
C GLU A 83 -12.35 -7.68 3.19
N ARG A 84 -13.28 -8.47 3.73
CA ARG A 84 -14.54 -8.80 3.05
C ARG A 84 -15.41 -7.58 2.85
N GLU A 85 -15.56 -6.73 3.87
CA GLU A 85 -16.28 -5.45 3.77
C GLU A 85 -15.67 -4.56 2.69
N LYS A 86 -14.33 -4.47 2.63
CA LYS A 86 -13.63 -3.73 1.58
C LYS A 86 -13.87 -4.31 0.18
N GLN A 87 -13.90 -5.63 0.03
CA GLN A 87 -14.22 -6.28 -1.24
C GLN A 87 -15.68 -6.04 -1.66
N LEU A 88 -16.63 -6.08 -0.73
CA LEU A 88 -18.04 -5.78 -0.98
C LEU A 88 -18.21 -4.31 -1.39
N ALA A 89 -17.60 -3.37 -0.66
CA ALA A 89 -17.62 -1.95 -0.99
C ALA A 89 -17.03 -1.69 -2.40
N LYS A 90 -15.90 -2.31 -2.74
CA LYS A 90 -15.31 -2.21 -4.10
C LYS A 90 -16.24 -2.76 -5.18
N LYS A 91 -16.93 -3.88 -4.90
CA LYS A 91 -17.87 -4.50 -5.83
C LYS A 91 -19.14 -3.68 -6.01
N GLU A 92 -19.58 -3.00 -4.96
CA GLU A 92 -20.72 -2.09 -5.01
C GLU A 92 -20.37 -0.81 -5.79
N GLN A 93 -19.21 -0.21 -5.50
CA GLN A 93 -18.69 0.93 -6.25
C GLN A 93 -18.53 0.62 -7.74
N SER A 94 -17.98 -0.55 -8.10
CA SER A 94 -17.81 -0.92 -9.52
C SER A 94 -19.14 -1.14 -10.22
N LYS A 95 -20.14 -1.72 -9.55
CA LYS A 95 -21.51 -1.84 -10.07
C LYS A 95 -22.18 -0.48 -10.25
N GLU A 96 -22.01 0.42 -9.29
CA GLU A 96 -22.57 1.78 -9.37
C GLU A 96 -21.95 2.56 -10.54
N LEU A 97 -20.64 2.45 -10.74
CA LEU A 97 -19.93 3.04 -11.87
C LEU A 97 -20.42 2.47 -13.21
N GLN A 98 -20.61 1.16 -13.31
CA GLN A 98 -21.17 0.51 -14.51
C GLN A 98 -22.58 1.02 -14.83
N LEU A 99 -23.44 1.13 -13.81
CA LEU A 99 -24.81 1.60 -13.96
C LEU A 99 -24.88 3.09 -14.35
N LYS A 100 -23.95 3.91 -13.84
CA LYS A 100 -23.79 5.32 -14.28
C LYS A 100 -23.35 5.41 -15.74
N LEU A 101 -22.40 4.58 -16.16
CA LEU A 101 -21.92 4.56 -17.56
C LEU A 101 -23.02 4.11 -18.53
N GLU A 102 -23.83 3.13 -18.16
CA GLU A 102 -24.96 2.65 -18.96
C GLU A 102 -26.05 3.73 -19.13
N LYS A 103 -26.40 4.43 -18.04
CA LYS A 103 -27.32 5.58 -18.08
C LYS A 103 -26.81 6.71 -18.97
N GLN A 104 -25.51 7.00 -18.96
CA GLN A 104 -24.93 8.02 -19.85
C GLN A 104 -25.00 7.60 -21.33
N LYS A 105 -24.72 6.33 -21.65
CA LYS A 105 -24.84 5.81 -23.02
C LYS A 105 -26.29 5.86 -23.52
N GLU A 106 -27.26 5.56 -22.67
CA GLU A 106 -28.67 5.64 -23.03
C GLU A 106 -29.12 7.08 -23.31
N LYS A 107 -28.68 8.05 -22.50
CA LYS A 107 -28.94 9.48 -22.72
C LYS A 107 -28.38 9.96 -24.06
N LYS A 108 -27.12 9.63 -24.38
CA LYS A 108 -26.49 9.98 -25.67
C LYS A 108 -27.25 9.40 -26.87
N ARG A 109 -27.70 8.14 -26.79
CA ARG A 109 -28.53 7.52 -27.85
C ARG A 109 -29.87 8.23 -28.04
N LYS A 110 -30.53 8.67 -26.96
CA LYS A 110 -31.79 9.42 -27.03
C LYS A 110 -31.59 10.81 -27.64
N GLU A 111 -30.49 11.47 -27.34
CA GLU A 111 -30.13 12.77 -27.88
C GLU A 111 -29.79 12.70 -29.38
N GLU A 112 -29.01 11.70 -29.80
CA GLU A 112 -28.73 11.45 -31.22
C GLU A 112 -30.01 11.13 -32.01
N GLN A 113 -30.96 10.39 -31.42
CA GLN A 113 -32.26 10.12 -32.04
C GLN A 113 -33.08 11.41 -32.20
N LYS A 114 -33.13 12.27 -31.18
CA LYS A 114 -33.82 13.57 -31.26
C LYS A 114 -33.20 14.46 -32.33
N ARG A 115 -31.87 14.53 -32.41
CA ARG A 115 -31.15 15.31 -33.43
C ARG A 115 -31.42 14.80 -34.84
N LYS A 116 -31.47 13.48 -35.04
CA LYS A 116 -31.84 12.87 -36.33
C LYS A 116 -33.29 13.15 -36.72
N ILE A 117 -34.23 13.11 -35.78
CA ILE A 117 -35.64 13.43 -36.03
C ILE A 117 -35.79 14.91 -36.38
N ALA A 118 -35.13 15.81 -35.65
CA ALA A 118 -35.12 17.25 -35.93
C ALA A 118 -34.51 17.56 -37.31
N SER A 119 -33.49 16.82 -37.75
CA SER A 119 -32.92 16.95 -39.09
C SER A 119 -33.78 16.39 -40.24
N LEU A 120 -34.87 15.68 -39.93
CA LEU A 120 -35.73 14.99 -40.91
C LEU A 120 -37.17 15.56 -40.98
N SER A 121 -37.53 16.55 -40.17
CA SER A 121 -38.82 17.23 -40.25
C SER A 121 -38.67 18.64 -40.86
N PHE A 122 -39.00 18.76 -42.15
CA PHE A 122 -39.27 20.03 -42.81
C PHE A 122 -40.74 20.40 -42.53
N ASN A 123 -40.98 21.37 -41.66
CA ASN A 123 -42.26 22.07 -41.58
C ASN A 123 -41.95 23.58 -41.60
N PRO A 124 -42.06 24.24 -42.76
CA PRO A 124 -41.84 25.67 -42.87
C PRO A 124 -43.20 26.36 -42.72
N ASP A 125 -43.58 26.76 -41.51
CA ASP A 125 -44.39 27.97 -41.36
C ASP A 125 -44.39 28.51 -39.92
N GLU A 126 -44.03 29.79 -39.86
CA GLU A 126 -44.22 30.83 -38.83
C GLU A 126 -43.65 30.67 -37.40
N GLY A 127 -42.70 31.57 -37.10
CA GLY A 127 -42.52 32.12 -35.76
C GLY A 127 -41.08 32.47 -35.40
N GLU A 128 -40.55 33.56 -35.96
CA GLU A 128 -39.41 34.29 -35.38
C GLU A 128 -39.69 34.69 -33.93
N GLU A 129 -38.67 34.57 -33.09
CA GLU A 129 -38.35 35.30 -31.84
C GLU A 129 -37.37 34.40 -31.07
N GLU A 130 -36.26 34.84 -30.50
CA GLU A 130 -35.41 36.01 -30.63
C GLU A 130 -34.10 35.59 -29.92
N GLU A 131 -33.03 36.34 -30.17
CA GLU A 131 -31.69 36.15 -29.62
C GLU A 131 -31.65 36.02 -28.08
N GLU A 132 -30.86 35.09 -27.55
CA GLU A 132 -30.23 35.30 -26.24
C GLU A 132 -28.73 35.01 -26.36
N GLU A 133 -27.99 36.03 -25.93
CA GLU A 133 -26.57 36.28 -26.05
C GLU A 133 -25.70 35.21 -25.35
N GLU A 134 -24.64 34.80 -26.05
CA GLU A 134 -23.47 34.18 -25.42
C GLU A 134 -22.66 35.28 -24.72
N GLU A 135 -22.82 35.43 -23.40
CA GLU A 135 -21.79 36.04 -22.55
C GLU A 135 -20.94 34.95 -21.90
N GLU A 136 -19.72 34.81 -22.43
CA GLU A 136 -18.58 34.21 -21.76
C GLU A 136 -18.15 35.13 -20.60
N GLU A 137 -18.42 34.75 -19.35
CA GLU A 137 -17.64 35.24 -18.21
C GLU A 137 -16.87 34.09 -17.56
N GLU A 138 -15.54 34.22 -17.68
CA GLU A 138 -14.52 33.47 -16.95
C GLU A 138 -14.83 33.46 -15.45
N THR A 139 -15.19 32.29 -14.91
CA THR A 139 -15.17 32.10 -13.45
C THR A 139 -13.92 31.31 -13.09
N GLU A 140 -12.98 32.03 -12.48
CA GLU A 140 -11.75 31.53 -11.89
C GLU A 140 -12.01 30.29 -11.03
N GLU A 141 -11.08 29.34 -11.13
CA GLU A 141 -11.00 28.14 -10.30
C GLU A 141 -10.72 28.50 -8.83
N GLU A 142 -11.72 29.03 -8.11
CA GLU A 142 -11.73 28.89 -6.66
C GLU A 142 -12.12 27.45 -6.32
N ILE A 143 -11.16 26.75 -5.74
CA ILE A 143 -11.32 25.49 -5.03
C ILE A 143 -12.47 25.66 -4.04
N CYS A 144 -13.68 25.28 -4.45
CA CYS A 144 -14.85 25.19 -3.57
C CYS A 144 -14.57 24.10 -2.54
N ILE A 145 -13.92 24.47 -1.43
CA ILE A 145 -13.92 23.71 -0.20
C ILE A 145 -15.41 23.63 0.20
N PRO A 146 -16.03 22.44 0.26
CA PRO A 146 -17.41 22.35 0.70
C PRO A 146 -17.46 22.80 2.16
N ALA A 147 -17.89 24.04 2.38
CA ALA A 147 -18.08 24.59 3.71
C ALA A 147 -19.10 23.70 4.44
N LYS A 148 -18.59 22.89 5.37
CA LYS A 148 -19.42 22.05 6.25
C LYS A 148 -20.42 22.98 6.92
N LYS A 149 -21.71 22.79 6.62
CA LYS A 149 -22.81 23.49 7.31
C LYS A 149 -22.62 23.28 8.81
N LYS A 150 -22.14 24.30 9.53
CA LYS A 150 -22.08 24.27 10.99
C LYS A 150 -23.51 24.01 11.46
N LYS A 151 -23.70 22.91 12.20
CA LYS A 151 -25.00 22.52 12.74
C LYS A 151 -25.53 23.67 13.57
N LEU A 152 -26.43 24.47 12.99
CA LEU A 152 -27.05 25.62 13.63
C LEU A 152 -27.89 25.07 14.80
N GLY A 153 -27.48 25.34 16.04
CA GLY A 153 -28.25 24.99 17.24
C GLY A 153 -27.51 24.26 18.36
N LYS A 154 -26.19 24.03 18.28
CA LYS A 154 -25.40 23.54 19.42
C LYS A 154 -24.35 24.57 19.82
N ASN A 155 -24.28 24.89 21.11
CA ASN A 155 -23.27 25.79 21.64
C ASN A 155 -21.86 25.24 21.35
N PRO A 156 -20.95 26.03 20.77
CA PRO A 156 -19.62 25.57 20.36
C PRO A 156 -18.67 25.25 21.53
N ASP A 157 -19.06 25.63 22.76
CA ASP A 157 -18.25 25.48 23.98
C ASP A 157 -18.64 24.24 24.81
N VAL A 158 -19.64 23.48 24.38
CA VAL A 158 -20.02 22.21 25.03
C VAL A 158 -19.04 21.14 24.58
N ASP A 159 -18.32 20.53 25.52
CA ASP A 159 -17.37 19.46 25.24
C ASP A 159 -18.06 18.24 24.59
N THR A 160 -17.84 18.06 23.29
CA THR A 160 -18.32 16.92 22.50
C THR A 160 -17.27 15.81 22.39
N SER A 161 -16.20 15.81 23.19
CA SER A 161 -15.14 14.78 23.19
C SER A 161 -15.65 13.35 23.37
N PHE A 162 -16.76 13.18 24.09
CA PHE A 162 -17.38 11.88 24.38
C PHE A 162 -18.29 11.34 23.27
N LEU A 163 -18.65 12.16 22.28
CA LEU A 163 -19.46 11.71 21.14
C LEU A 163 -18.54 11.20 20.02
N PRO A 164 -18.84 10.03 19.41
CA PRO A 164 -18.21 9.59 18.17
C PRO A 164 -18.43 10.65 17.09
N ASP A 165 -17.37 11.38 16.77
CA ASP A 165 -17.38 12.45 15.79
C ASP A 165 -16.47 12.06 14.64
N ARG A 166 -17.09 11.71 13.52
CA ARG A 166 -16.40 11.28 12.30
C ARG A 166 -15.39 12.34 11.83
N ASP A 167 -15.71 13.62 12.02
CA ASP A 167 -14.82 14.70 11.59
C ASP A 167 -13.57 14.80 12.50
N ARG A 168 -13.73 14.51 13.81
CA ARG A 168 -12.61 14.47 14.77
C ARG A 168 -11.74 13.22 14.57
N GLU A 169 -12.35 12.07 14.31
CA GLU A 169 -11.62 10.84 13.97
C GLU A 169 -10.85 11.00 12.65
N GLU A 170 -11.42 11.69 11.66
CA GLU A 170 -10.73 12.05 10.40
C GLU A 170 -9.55 13.01 10.66
N GLU A 171 -9.71 14.00 11.55
CA GLU A 171 -8.61 14.88 11.97
C GLU A 171 -7.51 14.14 12.73
N GLU A 172 -7.87 13.24 13.65
CA GLU A 172 -6.90 12.41 14.37
C GLU A 172 -6.16 11.47 13.43
N ASN A 173 -6.86 10.88 12.46
CA ASN A 173 -6.24 10.03 11.45
C ASN A 173 -5.30 10.82 10.54
N ARG A 174 -5.69 12.04 10.10
CA ARG A 174 -4.80 12.93 9.35
C ARG A 174 -3.55 13.26 10.14
N LEU A 175 -3.70 13.64 11.41
CA LEU A 175 -2.56 13.97 12.27
C LEU A 175 -1.67 12.74 12.53
N ARG A 176 -2.24 11.54 12.67
CA ARG A 176 -1.48 10.28 12.76
C ARG A 176 -0.73 9.97 11.46
N GLU A 177 -1.34 10.21 10.31
CA GLU A 177 -0.70 10.03 9.01
C GLU A 177 0.43 11.04 8.79
N GLU A 178 0.22 12.30 9.13
CA GLU A 178 1.24 13.35 9.10
C GLU A 178 2.42 13.02 10.01
N LEU A 179 2.17 12.66 11.26
CA LEU A 179 3.23 12.24 12.19
C LEU A 179 3.99 11.01 11.70
N ARG A 180 3.30 10.06 11.05
CA ARG A 180 3.94 8.89 10.44
C ARG A 180 4.85 9.29 9.28
N GLN A 181 4.39 10.17 8.40
CA GLN A 181 5.18 10.68 7.28
C GLN A 181 6.38 11.51 7.76
N GLU A 182 6.19 12.36 8.77
CA GLU A 182 7.29 13.09 9.38
C GLU A 182 8.32 12.16 10.01
N TRP A 183 7.86 11.12 10.70
CA TRP A 183 8.73 10.11 11.29
C TRP A 183 9.52 9.40 10.20
N GLU A 184 8.86 8.93 9.14
CA GLU A 184 9.53 8.27 8.00
C GLU A 184 10.53 9.21 7.30
N ARG A 185 10.17 10.48 7.08
CA ARG A 185 11.06 11.48 6.50
C ARG A 185 12.28 11.75 7.37
N LYS A 186 12.09 11.82 8.70
CA LYS A 186 13.21 11.96 9.66
C LYS A 186 14.09 10.71 9.64
N GLN A 187 13.51 9.51 9.58
CA GLN A 187 14.25 8.25 9.44
C GLN A 187 15.06 8.22 8.15
N GLU A 188 14.46 8.59 7.02
CA GLU A 188 15.12 8.63 5.72
C GLU A 188 16.24 9.67 5.70
N LYS A 189 16.03 10.84 6.30
CA LYS A 189 17.07 11.87 6.44
C LYS A 189 18.28 11.32 7.19
N ILE A 190 18.08 10.70 8.35
CA ILE A 190 19.18 10.09 9.13
C ILE A 190 19.84 8.95 8.35
N LYS A 191 19.07 8.12 7.64
CA LYS A 191 19.61 7.05 6.79
C LYS A 191 20.41 7.60 5.61
N SER A 192 20.04 8.75 5.08
CA SER A 192 20.69 9.38 3.94
C SER A 192 21.99 10.11 4.27
N GLU A 193 22.23 10.43 5.55
CA GLU A 193 23.46 11.05 6.01
C GLU A 193 24.67 10.21 5.61
N GLU A 194 25.68 10.86 5.04
CA GLU A 194 26.91 10.21 4.61
C GLU A 194 27.88 10.04 5.78
N ILE A 195 28.52 8.89 5.83
CA ILE A 195 29.51 8.49 6.82
C ILE A 195 30.77 8.05 6.07
N GLU A 196 31.93 8.47 6.58
CA GLU A 196 33.21 7.89 6.22
C GLU A 196 33.56 6.74 7.16
N ILE A 197 33.65 5.52 6.62
CA ILE A 197 34.00 4.34 7.38
C ILE A 197 35.43 3.97 7.06
N THR A 198 36.28 4.00 8.10
CA THR A 198 37.65 3.47 8.01
C THR A 198 37.64 1.98 8.32
N PHE A 199 38.11 1.17 7.38
CA PHE A 199 38.30 -0.26 7.58
C PHE A 199 39.71 -0.71 7.23
N SER A 200 40.12 -1.86 7.74
CA SER A 200 41.39 -2.51 7.43
C SER A 200 41.11 -3.90 6.88
N TYR A 201 41.56 -4.19 5.66
CA TYR A 201 41.62 -5.57 5.21
C TYR A 201 42.72 -6.31 5.97
N TRP A 202 42.47 -7.55 6.36
CA TRP A 202 43.37 -8.35 7.17
C TRP A 202 43.61 -9.72 6.54
N ASP A 203 44.81 -9.90 6.00
CA ASP A 203 45.35 -11.14 5.45
C ASP A 203 46.56 -11.68 6.24
N GLY A 204 46.95 -10.96 7.30
CA GLY A 204 48.21 -11.12 8.02
C GLY A 204 48.98 -9.79 8.13
N SER A 205 48.70 -8.86 7.21
CA SER A 205 49.07 -7.45 7.29
C SER A 205 47.78 -6.59 7.30
N GLY A 206 47.83 -5.42 7.93
CA GLY A 206 46.68 -4.53 8.05
C GLY A 206 46.67 -3.47 6.94
N HIS A 207 45.76 -3.59 5.97
CA HIS A 207 45.58 -2.61 4.90
C HIS A 207 44.42 -1.65 5.18
N ARG A 208 44.72 -0.50 5.79
CA ARG A 208 43.73 0.54 6.11
C ARG A 208 43.28 1.26 4.84
N LYS A 209 41.96 1.38 4.67
CA LYS A 209 41.29 2.15 3.61
C LYS A 209 40.07 2.86 4.18
N THR A 210 39.65 3.93 3.52
CA THR A 210 38.43 4.67 3.86
C THR A 210 37.43 4.57 2.72
N VAL A 211 36.15 4.40 3.05
CA VAL A 211 35.05 4.41 2.08
C VAL A 211 33.91 5.26 2.63
N LYS A 212 33.36 6.12 1.77
CA LYS A 212 32.20 6.97 2.06
C LYS A 212 30.91 6.31 1.62
N MET A 213 29.90 6.28 2.49
CA MET A 213 28.58 5.74 2.20
C MET A 213 27.49 6.24 3.14
N LYS A 214 26.23 5.93 2.86
CA LYS A 214 25.07 6.40 3.65
C LYS A 214 24.84 5.52 4.89
N LYS A 215 24.32 6.09 5.99
CA LYS A 215 24.02 5.33 7.24
C LYS A 215 23.02 4.20 7.00
N GLY A 216 22.08 4.39 6.08
CA GLY A 216 21.05 3.41 5.73
C GLY A 216 21.55 2.22 4.92
N ASN A 217 22.80 2.23 4.47
CA ASN A 217 23.36 1.11 3.72
C ASN A 217 23.61 -0.10 4.63
N THR A 218 23.40 -1.29 4.08
CA THR A 218 23.70 -2.53 4.80
C THR A 218 25.19 -2.83 4.79
N ILE A 219 25.65 -3.64 5.74
CA ILE A 219 27.04 -4.08 5.79
C ILE A 219 27.44 -4.87 4.54
N GLN A 220 26.50 -5.62 3.95
CA GLN A 220 26.74 -6.29 2.68
C GLN A 220 27.11 -5.31 1.56
N GLN A 221 26.38 -4.19 1.44
CA GLN A 221 26.67 -3.13 0.46
C GLN A 221 28.01 -2.45 0.77
N PHE A 222 28.33 -2.26 2.06
CA PHE A 222 29.65 -1.79 2.49
C PHE A 222 30.76 -2.73 2.04
N LEU A 223 30.60 -4.04 2.30
CA LEU A 223 31.58 -5.06 1.93
C LEU A 223 31.75 -5.15 0.41
N GLN A 224 30.69 -4.95 -0.37
CA GLN A 224 30.78 -4.87 -1.82
C GLN A 224 31.65 -3.69 -2.27
N ARG A 225 31.40 -2.48 -1.76
CA ARG A 225 32.20 -1.28 -2.03
C ARG A 225 33.65 -1.46 -1.57
N ALA A 226 33.85 -2.03 -0.37
CA ALA A 226 35.16 -2.34 0.17
C ALA A 226 35.91 -3.32 -0.75
N LEU A 227 35.23 -4.36 -1.22
CA LEU A 227 35.78 -5.36 -2.13
C LEU A 227 36.15 -4.76 -3.49
N GLU A 228 35.37 -3.83 -4.05
CA GLU A 228 35.75 -3.09 -5.27
C GLU A 228 37.04 -2.29 -5.10
N VAL A 229 37.21 -1.66 -3.94
CA VAL A 229 38.42 -0.90 -3.60
C VAL A 229 39.60 -1.84 -3.35
N LEU A 230 39.38 -3.02 -2.76
CA LEU A 230 40.43 -4.01 -2.51
C LEU A 230 40.82 -4.80 -3.76
N ARG A 231 39.90 -5.01 -4.71
CA ARG A 231 40.16 -5.69 -6.00
C ARG A 231 41.22 -5.01 -6.86
N LYS A 232 41.47 -3.72 -6.64
CA LYS A 232 42.54 -2.96 -7.30
C LYS A 232 43.92 -3.37 -6.79
N ASP A 233 44.02 -3.73 -5.51
CA ASP A 233 45.30 -4.00 -4.84
C ASP A 233 45.58 -5.50 -4.76
N PHE A 234 44.53 -6.33 -4.63
CA PHE A 234 44.64 -7.77 -4.46
C PHE A 234 43.83 -8.51 -5.54
N SER A 235 44.54 -9.19 -6.44
CA SER A 235 43.94 -10.04 -7.46
C SER A 235 43.27 -11.29 -6.87
N GLU A 236 43.70 -11.74 -5.70
CA GLU A 236 43.16 -12.91 -4.98
C GLU A 236 41.69 -12.70 -4.56
N LEU A 237 41.31 -11.47 -4.23
CA LEU A 237 39.93 -11.09 -3.88
C LEU A 237 39.01 -10.97 -5.10
N ARG A 238 39.51 -11.16 -6.33
CA ARG A 238 38.70 -11.11 -7.55
C ARG A 238 37.71 -12.28 -7.61
N SER A 239 38.13 -13.46 -7.16
CA SER A 239 37.31 -14.67 -7.17
C SER A 239 36.36 -14.76 -5.98
N ALA A 240 36.71 -14.13 -4.85
CA ALA A 240 35.86 -14.11 -3.67
C ALA A 240 34.61 -13.21 -3.88
N GLY A 241 33.46 -13.71 -3.45
CA GLY A 241 32.21 -12.95 -3.35
C GLY A 241 32.05 -12.28 -1.98
N VAL A 242 31.09 -11.36 -1.89
CA VAL A 242 30.75 -10.61 -0.66
C VAL A 242 30.39 -11.55 0.50
N GLU A 243 29.75 -12.68 0.22
CA GLU A 243 29.32 -13.68 1.22
C GLU A 243 30.48 -14.33 1.99
N HIS A 244 31.67 -14.34 1.38
CA HIS A 244 32.89 -14.89 1.99
C HIS A 244 33.66 -13.85 2.79
N LEU A 245 33.25 -12.57 2.79
CA LEU A 245 33.84 -11.57 3.65
C LEU A 245 33.10 -11.51 4.97
N MET A 246 33.82 -11.11 6.01
CA MET A 246 33.29 -10.87 7.34
C MET A 246 33.78 -9.51 7.79
N TYR A 247 32.88 -8.74 8.41
CA TYR A 247 33.21 -7.46 9.01
C TYR A 247 33.30 -7.62 10.53
N ILE A 248 34.44 -7.24 11.09
CA ILE A 248 34.69 -7.28 12.53
C ILE A 248 34.93 -5.87 13.03
N LYS A 249 34.21 -5.45 14.07
CA LYS A 249 34.41 -4.17 14.74
C LYS A 249 34.58 -4.41 16.24
N GLU A 250 35.69 -3.96 16.82
CA GLU A 250 36.01 -4.11 18.26
C GLU A 250 35.77 -5.53 18.82
N ASP A 251 36.23 -6.54 18.08
CA ASP A 251 36.06 -7.96 18.40
C ASP A 251 34.62 -8.50 18.29
N LEU A 252 33.69 -7.75 17.70
CA LEU A 252 32.36 -8.25 17.33
C LEU A 252 32.28 -8.49 15.83
N ILE A 253 31.89 -9.71 15.46
CA ILE A 253 31.59 -10.11 14.09
C ILE A 253 30.19 -9.64 13.77
N ILE A 254 30.10 -8.72 12.82
CA ILE A 254 28.83 -8.12 12.48
C ILE A 254 28.17 -8.85 11.30
N PRO A 255 26.89 -9.25 11.41
CA PRO A 255 26.14 -9.87 10.32
C PRO A 255 25.93 -8.96 9.11
N HIS A 256 25.76 -9.55 7.92
CA HIS A 256 25.65 -8.82 6.65
C HIS A 256 24.34 -8.05 6.48
N HIS A 257 23.28 -8.49 7.16
CA HIS A 257 21.94 -7.93 7.06
C HIS A 257 21.73 -6.66 7.91
N HIS A 258 22.63 -6.36 8.84
CA HIS A 258 22.50 -5.20 9.70
C HIS A 258 22.93 -3.92 8.96
N SER A 259 22.24 -2.81 9.24
CA SER A 259 22.60 -1.51 8.69
C SER A 259 23.43 -0.69 9.69
N PHE A 260 24.22 0.27 9.20
CA PHE A 260 24.92 1.20 10.11
C PHE A 260 23.94 2.02 10.94
N TYR A 261 22.78 2.33 10.37
CA TYR A 261 21.68 2.99 11.05
C TYR A 261 21.23 2.25 12.32
N ASP A 262 21.07 0.92 12.26
CA ASP A 262 20.61 0.14 13.40
C ASP A 262 21.61 0.19 14.57
N PHE A 263 22.92 0.17 14.29
CA PHE A 263 23.96 0.31 15.32
C PHE A 263 23.98 1.70 15.97
N ILE A 264 23.62 2.74 15.21
CA ILE A 264 23.55 4.12 15.70
C ILE A 264 22.35 4.28 16.63
N VAL A 265 21.19 3.77 16.22
CA VAL A 265 19.96 3.87 17.01
C VAL A 265 20.07 3.09 18.30
N THR A 266 20.57 1.85 18.21
CA THR A 266 20.75 0.99 19.39
C THR A 266 21.88 1.46 20.30
N LYS A 267 22.71 2.41 19.84
CA LYS A 267 23.95 2.84 20.51
C LYS A 267 24.75 1.62 20.96
N ALA A 268 24.90 0.66 20.04
CA ALA A 268 25.50 -0.63 20.32
C ALA A 268 26.87 -0.44 20.98
N ARG A 269 27.01 -0.94 22.20
CA ARG A 269 28.26 -0.92 22.96
C ARG A 269 28.96 -2.26 22.77
N GLY A 270 30.22 -2.22 22.37
CA GLY A 270 31.11 -3.36 22.41
C GLY A 270 31.85 -3.47 23.74
N LYS A 271 32.81 -4.39 23.78
CA LYS A 271 33.69 -4.60 24.95
C LYS A 271 34.56 -3.38 25.29
N SER A 272 34.84 -2.52 24.31
CA SER A 272 35.76 -1.38 24.44
C SER A 272 35.08 -0.01 24.38
N GLY A 273 33.74 0.07 24.26
CA GLY A 273 33.03 1.34 24.11
C GLY A 273 31.94 1.30 23.05
N PRO A 274 31.44 2.47 22.59
CA PRO A 274 30.49 2.54 21.49
C PRO A 274 31.10 1.98 20.20
N LEU A 275 30.43 1.01 19.56
CA LEU A 275 30.95 0.39 18.31
C LEU A 275 31.13 1.41 17.20
N PHE A 276 30.29 2.44 17.19
CA PHE A 276 30.39 3.53 16.26
C PHE A 276 30.07 4.85 16.98
N ASN A 277 31.08 5.68 17.17
CA ASN A 277 30.88 7.10 17.43
C ASN A 277 30.78 7.82 16.09
N PHE A 278 29.55 8.06 15.63
CA PHE A 278 29.28 8.96 14.50
C PHE A 278 28.68 10.29 14.97
N ASP A 279 28.89 10.63 16.24
CA ASP A 279 28.56 11.96 16.70
C ASP A 279 29.51 12.96 16.05
N VAL A 280 28.94 14.06 15.59
CA VAL A 280 29.53 15.09 14.73
C VAL A 280 30.73 15.73 15.42
N HIS A 281 31.88 15.09 15.32
CA HIS A 281 33.19 15.69 15.42
C HIS A 281 33.87 15.26 14.11
N ASP A 282 33.54 15.91 12.99
CA ASP A 282 34.31 17.06 12.53
C ASP A 282 35.77 16.97 12.98
N ASP A 283 36.66 16.90 11.99
CA ASP A 283 38.08 17.13 12.13
C ASP A 283 38.37 18.32 13.07
N ILE A 284 38.59 18.07 14.36
CA ILE A 284 39.37 18.97 15.20
C ILE A 284 40.82 18.49 15.13
N ARG A 285 41.40 18.62 13.93
CA ARG A 285 42.82 18.96 13.80
C ARG A 285 42.97 20.44 14.15
N LEU A 286 42.81 20.80 15.42
CA LEU A 286 43.39 22.02 15.94
C LEU A 286 43.42 21.97 17.47
N VAL A 287 44.62 22.14 18.01
CA VAL A 287 44.94 22.34 19.43
C VAL A 287 45.12 21.05 20.24
N ASN A 288 46.37 20.82 20.62
CA ASN A 288 46.79 19.87 21.64
C ASN A 288 46.12 20.24 22.97
N ASP A 289 45.02 19.57 23.33
CA ASP A 289 44.48 19.58 24.69
C ASP A 289 44.36 18.11 25.16
N ALA A 290 45.03 17.79 26.26
CA ALA A 290 45.22 16.42 26.76
C ALA A 290 44.10 15.98 27.73
N THR A 291 42.97 16.69 27.75
CA THR A 291 41.87 16.46 28.71
C THR A 291 40.67 15.68 28.14
N VAL A 292 40.66 15.43 26.82
CA VAL A 292 39.62 14.62 26.17
C VAL A 292 40.24 13.29 25.77
N GLU A 293 39.82 12.21 26.44
CA GLU A 293 40.18 10.85 26.05
C GLU A 293 39.84 10.65 24.57
N LYS A 294 40.89 10.45 23.77
CA LYS A 294 40.78 10.19 22.35
C LYS A 294 40.30 8.75 22.22
N ASP A 295 38.98 8.55 22.25
CA ASP A 295 38.33 7.26 21.98
C ASP A 295 38.56 6.88 20.51
N GLU A 296 39.78 6.41 20.22
CA GLU A 296 40.20 5.95 18.90
C GLU A 296 39.43 4.68 18.57
N SER A 297 38.24 4.85 18.02
CA SER A 297 37.37 3.76 17.60
C SER A 297 38.15 2.88 16.63
N HIS A 298 38.50 1.66 17.05
CA HIS A 298 39.37 0.79 16.26
C HIS A 298 38.80 0.60 14.85
N ALA A 299 39.61 0.81 13.81
CA ALA A 299 39.16 0.64 12.42
C ALA A 299 38.58 -0.78 12.24
N GLY A 300 37.43 -0.89 11.56
CA GLY A 300 36.78 -2.18 11.36
C GLY A 300 37.66 -3.10 10.52
N LYS A 301 37.81 -4.36 10.88
CA LYS A 301 38.60 -5.35 10.15
C LYS A 301 37.71 -6.08 9.15
N VAL A 302 38.16 -6.18 7.90
CA VAL A 302 37.51 -6.98 6.85
C VAL A 302 38.38 -8.21 6.62
N VAL A 303 37.78 -9.39 6.79
CA VAL A 303 38.49 -10.67 6.80
C VAL A 303 37.75 -11.67 5.92
N LEU A 304 38.48 -12.56 5.25
CA LEU A 304 37.88 -13.69 4.55
C LEU A 304 37.43 -14.76 5.56
N ARG A 305 36.22 -15.31 5.38
CA ARG A 305 35.66 -16.41 6.18
C ARG A 305 36.61 -17.60 6.24
N SER A 306 37.20 -17.98 5.11
CA SER A 306 38.17 -19.09 5.03
C SER A 306 39.45 -18.81 5.83
N TRP A 307 39.84 -17.55 5.97
CA TRP A 307 40.97 -17.15 6.83
C TRP A 307 40.56 -17.20 8.30
N TYR A 308 39.37 -16.69 8.64
CA TYR A 308 38.85 -16.72 9.99
C TYR A 308 38.70 -18.14 10.53
N GLU A 309 38.13 -19.06 9.76
CA GLU A 309 37.95 -20.45 10.21
C GLU A 309 39.27 -21.17 10.49
N LYS A 310 40.31 -20.89 9.71
CA LYS A 310 41.65 -21.43 9.93
C LYS A 310 42.31 -20.80 11.15
N ASN A 311 42.16 -19.49 11.35
CA ASN A 311 42.92 -18.73 12.34
C ASN A 311 42.14 -18.36 13.61
N LYS A 312 40.88 -18.80 13.76
CA LYS A 312 40.01 -18.50 14.92
C LYS A 312 40.59 -18.95 16.27
N HIS A 313 41.59 -19.82 16.28
CA HIS A 313 42.25 -20.30 17.49
C HIS A 313 43.47 -19.44 17.87
N ILE A 314 43.88 -18.52 17.00
CA ILE A 314 45.05 -17.66 17.15
C ILE A 314 44.59 -16.24 17.48
N PHE A 315 45.30 -15.57 18.37
CA PHE A 315 45.06 -14.16 18.69
C PHE A 315 45.37 -13.29 17.46
N PRO A 316 44.52 -12.29 17.08
CA PRO A 316 43.35 -11.77 17.80
C PRO A 316 42.00 -12.41 17.43
N ALA A 317 41.96 -13.30 16.43
CA ALA A 317 40.71 -13.87 15.92
C ALA A 317 39.95 -14.71 16.97
N SER A 318 40.66 -15.28 17.94
CA SER A 318 40.08 -16.03 19.06
C SER A 318 39.18 -15.22 19.98
N ARG A 319 39.29 -13.88 19.97
CA ARG A 319 38.47 -13.00 20.80
C ARG A 319 37.17 -12.57 20.14
N TRP A 320 37.02 -12.86 18.85
CA TRP A 320 35.89 -12.38 18.06
C TRP A 320 34.61 -13.15 18.39
N GLU A 321 33.58 -12.43 18.82
CA GLU A 321 32.26 -12.98 19.13
C GLU A 321 31.23 -12.52 18.08
N PRO A 322 30.22 -13.34 17.75
CA PRO A 322 29.10 -12.86 16.94
C PRO A 322 28.39 -11.71 17.66
N TYR A 323 28.03 -10.66 16.90
CA TYR A 323 27.25 -9.55 17.44
C TYR A 323 25.84 -10.03 17.81
N ASP A 324 25.48 -9.82 19.08
CA ASP A 324 24.15 -10.06 19.61
C ASP A 324 23.55 -8.72 20.05
N PRO A 325 22.44 -8.26 19.43
CA PRO A 325 21.79 -6.99 19.78
C PRO A 325 21.30 -6.89 21.23
N GLU A 326 20.99 -8.03 21.87
CA GLU A 326 20.43 -8.05 23.22
C GLU A 326 21.52 -8.01 24.31
N LYS A 327 22.75 -8.37 23.95
CA LYS A 327 23.88 -8.43 24.88
C LYS A 327 24.43 -7.03 25.13
N LYS A 328 23.97 -6.41 26.22
CA LYS A 328 24.50 -5.12 26.70
C LYS A 328 25.84 -5.37 27.39
N TRP A 329 26.90 -4.81 26.83
CA TRP A 329 28.20 -4.78 27.47
C TRP A 329 28.23 -3.62 28.48
N ASP A 330 28.46 -3.92 29.76
CA ASP A 330 28.65 -2.90 30.78
C ASP A 330 29.94 -2.12 30.53
N LYS A 331 29.96 -0.85 30.96
CA LYS A 331 31.13 0.04 30.79
C LYS A 331 32.37 -0.61 31.40
N TYR A 332 33.43 -0.69 30.61
CA TYR A 332 34.75 -1.12 31.04
C TYR A 332 35.26 -0.17 32.14
N THR A 333 35.12 -0.55 33.41
CA THR A 333 35.80 0.14 34.51
C THR A 333 37.22 -0.37 34.59
N ILE A 334 38.17 0.44 34.14
CA ILE A 334 39.59 0.26 34.45
C ILE A 334 39.72 0.38 35.98
N ARG A 335 40.25 -0.64 36.64
CA ARG A 335 40.66 -0.59 38.05
C ARG A 335 42.16 -0.48 38.16
#